data_AF-A0A936I1D2-F1
#
_entry.id   AF-A0A936I1D2-F1
#
_cell.length_a   1.000
_cell.length_b   1.000
_cell.length_c   1.000
_cell.angle_alpha   90.00
_cell.angle_beta   90.00
_cell.angle_gamma   90.00
#
_symmetry.space_group_name_H-M   'P 1'
#
loop_
_entity.id
_entity.type
_entity.pdbx_description
1 polymer ?
#
loop_
_entity_poly.entity_id
_entity_poly.type
_entity_poly.pdbx_seq_one_letter_code
_entity_poly.pdbx_strand_id
1 'polypeptide(L)'
;MMKNNIISHGDSISFGKLWGSCPLFNPENQNSYFLKVMDNDSLIVYLKGIHDTISNGQMFYRKGLQENVIDHKNKRVVVKNRMILYDTLAGEGFSVLPSLIKNEYWLITPQQNNNKIWVLYYTISGIKSAIEYSIGVGQERYYSGAGQGCFSMDGKKYALYNPSIGMQIFDFNRATGELSNAKYLALKNYDRAFGGCCFSPNSKYLYINTPLEVLQIDAENPTMESIDTVGKFDNFFDSYPTTYFHMSHAPDCRIYISCPSGCRFFHVILYPNRKGKACQLVNRGLKLLTRNAFVTPLYPHYRIDEAYPCDSSIILDINWTTLILKISTELSLFMFIQILLLILSILI
;
A
#
# COMPACT_ATOMS: atom_id res chain seq x y z
N MET A 1 -24.27 -23.64 4.29
CA MET A 1 -23.98 -22.23 4.58
C MET A 1 -23.17 -22.16 5.87
N MET A 2 -21.90 -21.75 5.81
CA MET A 2 -21.18 -21.43 7.04
C MET A 2 -21.91 -20.26 7.72
N LYS A 3 -22.47 -20.48 8.92
CA LYS A 3 -22.86 -19.36 9.78
C LYS A 3 -21.57 -18.63 10.10
N ASN A 4 -21.37 -17.45 9.53
CA ASN A 4 -20.27 -16.59 9.95
C ASN A 4 -20.45 -16.38 11.46
N ASN A 5 -19.42 -16.73 12.24
CA ASN A 5 -19.38 -16.43 13.68
C ASN A 5 -19.14 -14.93 13.85
N ILE A 6 -20.20 -14.15 13.65
CA ILE A 6 -20.19 -12.70 13.81
C ILE A 6 -20.02 -12.42 15.32
N ILE A 7 -19.00 -11.64 15.66
CA ILE A 7 -18.77 -11.17 17.02
C ILE A 7 -19.97 -10.35 17.52
N SER A 8 -20.23 -10.32 18.82
CA SER A 8 -21.41 -9.60 19.34
C SER A 8 -21.37 -8.11 18.94
N HIS A 9 -22.51 -7.58 18.51
CA HIS A 9 -22.65 -6.23 17.93
C HIS A 9 -21.85 -5.96 16.64
N GLY A 10 -21.27 -6.99 16.01
CA GLY A 10 -20.47 -6.86 14.77
C GLY A 10 -21.22 -7.07 13.46
N ASP A 11 -22.50 -7.44 13.54
CA ASP A 11 -23.41 -7.76 12.43
C ASP A 11 -23.59 -6.64 11.39
N SER A 12 -23.40 -5.39 11.84
CA SER A 12 -23.63 -4.18 11.06
C SER A 12 -22.44 -3.21 11.10
N ILE A 13 -21.23 -3.70 11.44
CA ILE A 13 -20.03 -2.92 11.15
C ILE A 13 -20.05 -2.62 9.65
N SER A 14 -19.88 -1.34 9.31
CA SER A 14 -19.86 -0.88 7.92
C SER A 14 -21.19 -0.94 7.17
N PHE A 15 -22.32 -0.96 7.87
CA PHE A 15 -23.62 -0.81 7.24
C PHE A 15 -23.66 0.45 6.34
N GLY A 16 -24.02 0.26 5.07
CA GLY A 16 -24.00 1.30 4.04
C GLY A 16 -24.35 0.74 2.66
N LYS A 17 -24.28 1.58 1.61
CA LYS A 17 -24.71 1.20 0.25
C LYS A 17 -23.96 0.00 -0.32
N LEU A 18 -22.66 -0.15 -0.03
CA LEU A 18 -21.87 -1.30 -0.49
C LEU A 18 -22.21 -2.60 0.25
N TRP A 19 -22.57 -2.50 1.54
CA TRP A 19 -22.84 -3.67 2.39
C TRP A 19 -23.95 -4.56 1.82
N GLY A 20 -25.03 -3.96 1.31
CA GLY A 20 -26.15 -4.69 0.70
C GLY A 20 -25.78 -5.47 -0.57
N SER A 21 -24.68 -5.12 -1.23
CA SER A 21 -24.21 -5.79 -2.46
C SER A 21 -23.35 -7.03 -2.19
N CYS A 22 -22.88 -7.25 -0.96
CA CYS A 22 -22.06 -8.40 -0.59
C CYS A 22 -22.48 -8.98 0.78
N PRO A 23 -23.65 -9.66 0.86
CA PRO A 23 -24.23 -10.08 2.15
C PRO A 23 -23.43 -11.13 2.92
N LEU A 24 -22.44 -11.77 2.29
CA LEU A 24 -21.60 -12.81 2.90
C LEU A 24 -20.30 -12.26 3.53
N PHE A 25 -19.91 -11.02 3.22
CA PHE A 25 -18.64 -10.43 3.63
C PHE A 25 -18.85 -8.95 4.00
N ASN A 26 -17.86 -8.32 4.63
CA ASN A 26 -17.85 -6.87 4.76
C ASN A 26 -17.08 -6.29 3.56
N PRO A 27 -17.75 -5.74 2.52
CA PRO A 27 -17.06 -5.22 1.35
C PRO A 27 -16.37 -3.92 1.72
N GLU A 28 -15.04 -3.91 1.64
CA GLU A 28 -14.23 -2.75 1.92
C GLU A 28 -13.24 -2.54 0.77
N ASN A 29 -13.11 -1.28 0.36
CA ASN A 29 -12.06 -0.89 -0.57
C ASN A 29 -10.75 -0.70 0.19
N GLN A 30 -9.64 -0.65 -0.56
CA GLN A 30 -8.34 -0.34 0.01
C GLN A 30 -8.35 1.05 0.69
N ASN A 31 -7.46 1.23 1.67
CA ASN A 31 -7.42 2.35 2.61
C ASN A 31 -8.43 2.22 3.77
N SER A 32 -8.46 1.04 4.41
CA SER A 32 -8.97 0.86 5.77
C SER A 32 -7.83 0.39 6.68
N TYR A 33 -7.88 0.75 7.96
CA TYR A 33 -6.78 0.53 8.89
C TYR A 33 -7.28 -0.13 10.17
N PHE A 34 -6.58 -1.16 10.62
CA PHE A 34 -6.66 -1.62 12.00
C PHE A 34 -5.56 -0.96 12.81
N LEU A 35 -5.92 -0.19 13.83
CA LEU A 35 -4.99 0.42 14.77
C LEU A 35 -4.97 -0.37 16.08
N LYS A 36 -3.78 -0.70 16.55
CA LYS A 36 -3.57 -1.28 17.87
C LYS A 36 -3.69 -0.21 18.97
N VAL A 37 -4.33 -0.56 20.08
CA VAL A 37 -4.29 0.23 21.31
C VAL A 37 -3.19 -0.37 22.19
N MET A 38 -2.01 0.25 22.18
CA MET A 38 -0.79 -0.33 22.77
C MET A 38 -0.87 -0.52 24.28
N ASP A 39 -1.73 0.24 24.98
CA ASP A 39 -1.96 0.10 26.43
C ASP A 39 -3.14 -0.82 26.77
N ASN A 40 -3.89 -1.28 25.76
CA ASN A 40 -4.97 -2.23 25.94
C ASN A 40 -4.95 -3.26 24.81
N ASP A 41 -4.31 -4.39 25.08
CA ASP A 41 -4.13 -5.47 24.11
C ASP A 41 -5.44 -6.16 23.65
N SER A 42 -6.57 -5.83 24.28
CA SER A 42 -7.89 -6.33 23.92
C SER A 42 -8.58 -5.46 22.88
N LEU A 43 -8.18 -4.19 22.75
CA LEU A 43 -8.82 -3.23 21.86
C LEU A 43 -8.07 -3.05 20.54
N ILE A 44 -8.84 -3.03 19.47
CA ILE A 44 -8.41 -2.67 18.12
C ILE A 44 -9.38 -1.62 17.59
N VAL A 45 -8.86 -0.54 17.01
CA VAL A 45 -9.65 0.43 16.26
C VAL A 45 -9.67 0.02 14.81
N TYR A 46 -10.85 0.03 14.18
CA TYR A 46 -11.01 -0.16 12.75
C TYR A 46 -11.48 1.14 12.10
N LEU A 47 -10.59 1.79 11.35
CA LEU A 47 -10.83 3.02 10.59
C LEU A 47 -11.10 2.71 9.13
N LYS A 48 -12.06 3.41 8.53
CA LYS A 48 -12.44 3.20 7.14
C LYS A 48 -13.16 4.39 6.53
N GLY A 49 -13.09 4.49 5.20
CA GLY A 49 -13.97 5.36 4.43
C GLY A 49 -15.40 4.83 4.37
N ILE A 50 -16.38 5.73 4.40
CA ILE A 50 -17.77 5.38 4.10
C ILE A 50 -18.06 5.76 2.66
N HIS A 51 -18.62 4.81 1.92
CA HIS A 51 -19.08 5.03 0.56
C HIS A 51 -20.55 5.42 0.52
N ASP A 52 -20.86 6.38 -0.33
CA ASP A 52 -22.22 6.72 -0.73
C ASP A 52 -22.26 6.82 -2.26
N THR A 53 -23.44 6.98 -2.84
CA THR A 53 -23.61 7.08 -4.30
C THR A 53 -24.28 8.38 -4.71
N ILE A 54 -23.88 8.85 -5.88
CA ILE A 54 -24.53 9.92 -6.63
C ILE A 54 -25.00 9.41 -8.00
N SER A 55 -25.76 10.25 -8.71
CA SER A 55 -26.34 9.91 -10.01
C SER A 55 -27.21 8.64 -9.95
N ASN A 56 -28.17 8.61 -9.03
CA ASN A 56 -29.10 7.48 -8.85
C ASN A 56 -28.42 6.12 -8.64
N GLY A 57 -27.26 6.08 -7.99
CA GLY A 57 -26.54 4.82 -7.72
C GLY A 57 -25.46 4.46 -8.73
N GLN A 58 -25.28 5.25 -9.80
CA GLN A 58 -24.33 4.93 -10.86
C GLN A 58 -22.87 5.22 -10.49
N MET A 59 -22.61 6.10 -9.51
CA MET A 59 -21.25 6.47 -9.12
C MET A 59 -21.07 6.49 -7.62
N PHE A 60 -19.96 5.90 -7.13
CA PHE A 60 -19.57 5.92 -5.73
C PHE A 60 -18.66 7.10 -5.41
N TYR A 61 -18.77 7.63 -4.19
CA TYR A 61 -17.83 8.57 -3.60
C TYR A 61 -17.64 8.24 -2.12
N ARG A 62 -16.61 8.80 -1.48
CA ARG A 62 -16.44 8.67 -0.03
C ARG A 62 -17.07 9.86 0.68
N LYS A 63 -18.03 9.59 1.55
CA LYS A 63 -18.81 10.58 2.31
C LYS A 63 -18.19 10.93 3.67
N GLY A 64 -17.10 10.28 4.03
CA GLY A 64 -16.42 10.55 5.29
C GLY A 64 -15.58 9.38 5.77
N LEU A 65 -15.05 9.54 6.97
CA LEU A 65 -14.31 8.52 7.71
C LEU A 65 -15.09 8.10 8.94
N GLN A 66 -15.00 6.82 9.25
CA GLN A 66 -15.69 6.17 10.34
C GLN A 66 -14.73 5.31 11.15
N GLU A 67 -15.01 5.19 12.43
CA GLU A 67 -14.31 4.29 13.32
C GLU A 67 -15.25 3.26 13.95
N ASN A 68 -14.66 2.11 14.27
CA ASN A 68 -15.23 1.09 15.12
C ASN A 68 -14.16 0.70 16.15
N VAL A 69 -14.55 0.46 17.40
CA VAL A 69 -13.65 -0.05 18.44
C VAL A 69 -14.08 -1.48 18.76
N ILE A 70 -13.17 -2.43 18.55
CA ILE A 70 -13.41 -3.86 18.68
C ILE A 70 -12.63 -4.36 19.89
N ASP A 71 -13.34 -5.01 20.81
CA ASP A 71 -12.76 -5.79 21.90
C ASP A 71 -12.66 -7.25 21.43
N HIS A 72 -11.51 -7.59 20.85
CA HIS A 72 -11.35 -8.85 20.13
C HIS A 72 -11.27 -10.04 21.08
N LYS A 73 -10.75 -9.85 22.30
CA LYS A 73 -10.71 -10.90 23.33
C LYS A 73 -12.11 -11.26 23.83
N ASN A 74 -12.97 -10.27 24.05
CA ASN A 74 -14.37 -10.50 24.44
C ASN A 74 -15.30 -10.68 23.24
N LYS A 75 -14.76 -10.74 22.01
CA LYS A 75 -15.51 -10.94 20.76
C LYS A 75 -16.73 -10.01 20.68
N ARG A 76 -16.51 -8.71 20.84
CA ARG A 76 -17.57 -7.70 20.78
C ARG A 76 -17.12 -6.38 20.18
N VAL A 77 -18.05 -5.66 19.57
CA VAL A 77 -17.85 -4.27 19.16
C VAL A 77 -18.28 -3.35 20.29
N VAL A 78 -17.39 -2.44 20.71
CA VAL A 78 -17.61 -1.52 21.82
C VAL A 78 -18.07 -0.15 21.32
N VAL A 79 -17.50 0.31 20.21
CA VAL A 79 -17.95 1.50 19.48
C VAL A 79 -18.24 1.06 18.06
N LYS A 80 -19.45 1.30 17.58
CA LYS A 80 -19.88 0.92 16.25
C LYS A 80 -20.20 2.15 15.42
N ASN A 81 -19.64 2.20 14.22
CA ASN A 81 -20.03 3.12 13.17
C ASN A 81 -19.94 4.62 13.53
N ARG A 82 -19.01 5.02 14.41
CA ARG A 82 -18.87 6.42 14.83
C ARG A 82 -18.22 7.24 13.72
N MET A 83 -18.92 8.29 13.26
CA MET A 83 -18.37 9.23 12.28
C MET A 83 -17.26 10.06 12.92
N ILE A 84 -16.09 10.12 12.28
CA ILE A 84 -14.96 10.95 12.72
C ILE A 84 -14.70 12.13 11.78
N LEU A 85 -15.09 12.01 10.52
CA LEU A 85 -15.05 13.10 9.53
C LEU A 85 -16.22 12.91 8.56
N TYR A 86 -16.92 13.99 8.22
CA TYR A 86 -17.99 13.99 7.23
C TYR A 86 -17.65 15.00 6.13
N ASP A 87 -17.34 14.51 4.92
CA ASP A 87 -16.96 15.33 3.77
C ASP A 87 -16.93 14.50 2.48
N THR A 88 -16.69 15.13 1.32
CA THR A 88 -16.46 14.46 0.04
C THR A 88 -14.98 14.14 -0.12
N LEU A 89 -14.59 12.94 0.31
CA LEU A 89 -13.20 12.49 0.33
C LEU A 89 -12.80 11.83 -0.99
N ALA A 90 -11.53 11.98 -1.36
CA ALA A 90 -10.96 11.26 -2.49
C ALA A 90 -10.98 9.74 -2.23
N GLY A 91 -11.14 8.97 -3.31
CA GLY A 91 -11.07 7.51 -3.27
C GLY A 91 -9.70 6.97 -2.85
N GLU A 92 -8.65 7.78 -2.98
CA GLU A 92 -7.28 7.39 -2.67
C GLU A 92 -6.59 8.38 -1.74
N GLY A 93 -5.49 7.94 -1.13
CA GLY A 93 -4.64 8.78 -0.29
C GLY A 93 -4.91 8.71 1.20
N PHE A 94 -6.00 8.07 1.66
CA PHE A 94 -6.21 7.93 3.10
C PHE A 94 -5.07 7.13 3.74
N SER A 95 -4.31 7.80 4.62
CA SER A 95 -3.13 7.23 5.26
C SER A 95 -3.09 7.52 6.75
N VAL A 96 -2.47 6.61 7.50
CA VAL A 96 -2.32 6.73 8.96
C VAL A 96 -0.85 6.65 9.35
N LEU A 97 -0.43 7.59 10.20
CA LEU A 97 0.93 7.66 10.75
C LEU A 97 0.85 7.74 12.28
N PRO A 98 1.59 6.92 13.04
CA PRO A 98 1.73 7.15 14.47
C PRO A 98 2.30 8.55 14.77
N SER A 99 1.76 9.24 15.75
CA SER A 99 2.33 10.51 16.20
C SER A 99 3.56 10.27 17.09
N LEU A 100 4.14 11.36 17.61
CA LEU A 100 5.20 11.26 18.63
C LEU A 100 4.69 10.72 19.97
N ILE A 101 3.37 10.66 20.17
CA ILE A 101 2.73 10.22 21.39
C ILE A 101 2.12 8.83 21.16
N LYS A 102 2.44 7.89 22.05
CA LYS A 102 1.93 6.53 22.02
C LYS A 102 0.39 6.53 21.97
N ASN A 103 -0.20 5.71 21.09
CA ASN A 103 -1.65 5.59 20.86
C ASN A 103 -2.33 6.82 20.24
N GLU A 104 -1.56 7.78 19.75
CA GLU A 104 -2.08 8.92 19.00
C GLU A 104 -1.57 8.85 17.56
N TYR A 105 -2.40 9.30 16.62
CA TYR A 105 -2.15 9.08 15.20
C TYR A 105 -2.50 10.32 14.39
N TRP A 106 -1.73 10.58 13.34
CA TRP A 106 -2.12 11.46 12.27
C TRP A 106 -2.90 10.67 11.22
N LEU A 107 -4.08 11.17 10.87
CA LEU A 107 -4.86 10.68 9.75
C LEU A 107 -4.80 11.73 8.65
N ILE A 108 -4.45 11.34 7.42
CA ILE A 108 -4.45 12.25 6.28
C ILE A 108 -5.41 11.73 5.22
N THR A 109 -6.26 12.59 4.66
CA THR A 109 -7.17 12.22 3.57
C THR A 109 -7.35 13.38 2.60
N PRO A 110 -7.03 13.20 1.31
CA PRO A 110 -7.37 14.18 0.28
C PRO A 110 -8.90 14.27 0.11
N GLN A 111 -9.37 15.46 -0.27
CA GLN A 111 -10.74 15.68 -0.71
C GLN A 111 -10.88 15.44 -2.22
N GLN A 112 -12.10 15.15 -2.65
CA GLN A 112 -12.40 14.89 -4.05
C GLN A 112 -12.59 16.20 -4.83
N ASN A 113 -12.09 16.25 -6.07
CA ASN A 113 -12.28 17.36 -7.01
C ASN A 113 -11.73 18.72 -6.56
N ASN A 114 -10.74 18.72 -5.66
CA ASN A 114 -10.05 19.93 -5.23
C ASN A 114 -8.64 19.56 -4.75
N ASN A 115 -7.85 20.55 -4.35
CA ASN A 115 -6.51 20.38 -3.77
C ASN A 115 -6.49 20.50 -2.24
N LYS A 116 -7.61 20.16 -1.60
CA LYS A 116 -7.73 20.20 -0.15
C LYS A 116 -7.37 18.84 0.44
N ILE A 117 -6.64 18.88 1.54
CA ILE A 117 -6.22 17.69 2.28
C ILE A 117 -6.54 17.91 3.75
N TRP A 118 -7.32 16.99 4.32
CA TRP A 118 -7.54 16.93 5.76
C TRP A 118 -6.36 16.26 6.44
N VAL A 119 -5.85 16.90 7.50
CA VAL A 119 -4.96 16.30 8.49
C VAL A 119 -5.68 16.30 9.83
N LEU A 120 -5.91 15.12 10.40
CA LEU A 120 -6.62 14.94 11.66
C LEU A 120 -5.68 14.38 12.72
N TYR A 121 -5.75 14.92 13.94
CA TYR A 121 -5.10 14.34 15.10
C TYR A 121 -6.07 13.41 15.83
N TYR A 122 -5.80 12.10 15.77
CA TYR A 122 -6.68 11.05 16.24
C TYR A 122 -6.19 10.41 17.54
N THR A 123 -7.12 10.19 18.47
CA THR A 123 -6.96 9.38 19.68
C THR A 123 -8.16 8.44 19.81
N ILE A 124 -8.07 7.41 20.64
CA ILE A 124 -9.22 6.51 20.89
C ILE A 124 -10.45 7.24 21.48
N SER A 125 -10.21 8.37 22.15
CA SER A 125 -11.27 9.26 22.66
C SER A 125 -11.94 10.10 21.57
N GLY A 126 -11.38 10.14 20.36
CA GLY A 126 -11.89 10.89 19.21
C GLY A 126 -10.83 11.80 18.56
N ILE A 127 -11.30 12.64 17.65
CA ILE A 127 -10.48 13.65 16.94
C ILE A 127 -10.20 14.83 17.87
N LYS A 128 -8.93 15.12 18.10
CA LYS A 128 -8.44 16.22 18.93
C LYS A 128 -8.29 17.52 18.12
N SER A 129 -7.91 17.42 16.87
CA SER A 129 -7.85 18.54 15.93
C SER A 129 -8.07 18.06 14.49
N ALA A 130 -8.57 18.97 13.65
CA ALA A 130 -8.76 18.75 12.24
C ALA A 130 -8.35 20.02 11.49
N ILE A 131 -7.37 19.90 10.60
CA ILE A 131 -6.83 21.03 9.82
C ILE A 131 -6.99 20.70 8.34
N GLU A 132 -7.49 21.66 7.59
CA GLU A 132 -7.60 21.58 6.13
C GLU A 132 -6.46 22.38 5.49
N TYR A 133 -5.69 21.73 4.63
CA TYR A 133 -4.65 22.38 3.82
C TYR A 133 -5.12 22.48 2.38
N SER A 134 -5.12 23.68 1.79
CA SER A 134 -5.30 23.88 0.35
C SER A 134 -3.93 23.95 -0.31
N ILE A 135 -3.39 22.81 -0.76
CA ILE A 135 -2.00 22.69 -1.17
C ILE A 135 -1.82 21.65 -2.28
N GLY A 136 -0.88 21.89 -3.19
CA GLY A 136 -0.60 21.01 -4.32
C GLY A 136 -1.68 21.06 -5.40
N VAL A 137 -1.73 20.00 -6.20
CA VAL A 137 -2.63 19.79 -7.34
C VAL A 137 -3.83 18.96 -6.90
N GLY A 138 -5.01 19.35 -7.41
CA GLY A 138 -6.27 18.73 -7.02
C GLY A 138 -6.41 17.29 -7.47
N GLN A 139 -7.14 16.50 -6.67
CA GLN A 139 -7.49 15.12 -7.00
C GLN A 139 -8.76 15.10 -7.86
N GLU A 140 -8.59 15.09 -9.18
CA GLU A 140 -9.71 14.96 -10.11
C GLU A 140 -10.38 13.58 -10.00
N ARG A 141 -11.71 13.57 -10.08
CA ARG A 141 -12.59 12.40 -9.84
C ARG A 141 -12.40 11.21 -10.79
N TYR A 142 -11.48 11.25 -11.75
CA TYR A 142 -11.64 10.49 -12.98
C TYR A 142 -11.96 9.00 -12.77
N TYR A 143 -11.38 8.27 -11.81
CA TYR A 143 -11.82 6.91 -11.45
C TYR A 143 -11.53 6.58 -9.97
N SER A 144 -12.55 6.16 -9.21
CA SER A 144 -12.35 5.63 -7.84
C SER A 144 -11.54 4.33 -7.91
N GLY A 145 -10.41 4.21 -7.21
CA GLY A 145 -9.53 3.04 -7.29
C GLY A 145 -8.16 3.31 -7.94
N ALA A 146 -7.94 4.51 -8.48
CA ALA A 146 -6.74 4.85 -9.27
C ALA A 146 -5.79 5.75 -8.46
N GLY A 147 -4.83 5.15 -7.77
CA GLY A 147 -3.81 5.88 -7.03
C GLY A 147 -3.62 5.38 -5.60
N GLN A 148 -2.65 5.94 -4.90
CA GLN A 148 -2.37 5.58 -3.51
C GLN A 148 -1.70 6.77 -2.82
N GLY A 149 -1.87 6.88 -1.51
CA GLY A 149 -1.05 7.73 -0.67
C GLY A 149 -0.28 6.90 0.34
N CYS A 150 0.87 7.40 0.77
CA CYS A 150 1.67 6.79 1.83
C CYS A 150 2.53 7.82 2.53
N PHE A 151 2.88 7.54 3.79
CA PHE A 151 3.92 8.28 4.50
C PHE A 151 5.28 7.66 4.24
N SER A 152 6.33 8.47 4.31
CA SER A 152 7.70 7.99 4.35
C SER A 152 7.98 7.24 5.66
N MET A 153 8.98 6.36 5.65
CA MET A 153 9.28 5.48 6.79
C MET A 153 9.82 6.22 8.02
N ASP A 154 10.31 7.44 7.82
CA ASP A 154 10.72 8.39 8.86
C ASP A 154 9.60 9.39 9.24
N GLY A 155 8.43 9.29 8.59
CA GLY A 155 7.24 10.12 8.83
C GLY A 155 7.41 11.60 8.53
N LYS A 156 8.42 11.97 7.74
CA LYS A 156 8.70 13.36 7.36
C LYS A 156 8.07 13.78 6.05
N LYS A 157 7.56 12.84 5.26
CA LYS A 157 6.95 13.10 3.96
C LYS A 157 5.66 12.33 3.81
N TYR A 158 4.74 12.91 3.05
CA TYR A 158 3.54 12.24 2.55
C TYR A 158 3.57 12.29 1.03
N ALA A 159 3.36 11.14 0.38
CA ALA A 159 3.21 11.06 -1.06
C ALA A 159 1.76 10.78 -1.43
N LEU A 160 1.31 11.38 -2.53
CA LEU A 160 0.02 11.14 -3.14
C LEU A 160 0.23 10.94 -4.64
N TYR A 161 -0.06 9.75 -5.12
CA TYR A 161 0.12 9.38 -6.51
C TYR A 161 -1.21 9.00 -7.14
N ASN A 162 -1.46 9.53 -8.34
CA ASN A 162 -2.58 9.16 -9.19
C ASN A 162 -2.05 9.07 -10.64
N PRO A 163 -2.14 7.91 -11.32
CA PRO A 163 -1.63 7.73 -12.68
C PRO A 163 -2.20 8.68 -13.74
N SER A 164 -3.39 9.25 -13.51
CA SER A 164 -4.06 10.19 -14.41
C SER A 164 -3.66 11.65 -14.16
N ILE A 165 -3.05 11.95 -13.02
CA ILE A 165 -2.68 13.31 -12.60
C ILE A 165 -1.17 13.41 -12.54
N GLY A 166 -0.53 12.56 -11.76
CA GLY A 166 0.90 12.57 -11.49
C GLY A 166 1.19 12.23 -10.04
N MET A 167 2.41 12.55 -9.62
CA MET A 167 2.91 12.28 -8.28
C MET A 167 3.08 13.60 -7.52
N GLN A 168 2.66 13.60 -6.26
CA GLN A 168 2.87 14.70 -5.33
C GLN A 168 3.63 14.19 -4.10
N ILE A 169 4.58 14.97 -3.61
CA ILE A 169 5.29 14.75 -2.34
C ILE A 169 5.17 16.03 -1.52
N PHE A 170 4.82 15.88 -0.26
CA PHE A 170 4.70 16.96 0.71
C PHE A 170 5.65 16.67 1.87
N ASP A 171 6.25 17.71 2.44
CA ASP A 171 6.88 17.59 3.74
C ASP A 171 5.77 17.56 4.83
N PHE A 172 5.94 16.68 5.81
CA PHE A 172 5.02 16.46 6.90
C PHE A 172 5.74 16.60 8.25
N ASN A 173 5.27 17.52 9.08
CA ASN A 173 5.79 17.69 10.42
C ASN A 173 5.00 16.81 11.39
N ARG A 174 5.56 15.65 11.76
CA ARG A 174 4.92 14.71 12.70
C ARG A 174 4.65 15.29 14.10
N ALA A 175 5.30 16.38 14.50
CA ALA A 175 5.03 17.02 15.79
C ALA A 175 3.76 17.90 15.76
N THR A 176 3.46 18.52 14.63
CA THR A 176 2.39 19.52 14.52
C THR A 176 1.24 19.13 13.58
N GLY A 177 1.47 18.14 12.72
CA GLY A 177 0.58 17.77 11.62
C GLY A 177 0.70 18.70 10.41
N GLU A 178 1.70 19.58 10.38
CA GLU A 178 1.86 20.54 9.29
C GLU A 178 2.22 19.86 7.97
N LEU A 179 1.47 20.19 6.92
CA LEU A 179 1.75 19.79 5.55
C LEU A 179 2.29 21.00 4.77
N SER A 180 3.45 20.85 4.13
CA SER A 180 4.13 21.95 3.44
C SER A 180 4.93 21.47 2.22
N ASN A 181 5.57 22.41 1.51
CA ASN A 181 6.53 22.13 0.44
C ASN A 181 6.03 21.12 -0.61
N ALA A 182 4.85 21.37 -1.17
CA ALA A 182 4.29 20.49 -2.19
C ALA A 182 5.13 20.48 -3.46
N LYS A 183 5.72 19.31 -3.75
CA LYS A 183 6.44 19.01 -4.97
C LYS A 183 5.53 18.18 -5.87
N TYR A 184 5.41 18.58 -7.12
CA TYR A 184 4.58 17.89 -8.11
C TYR A 184 5.41 17.48 -9.31
N LEU A 185 5.24 16.24 -9.74
CA LEU A 185 5.81 15.70 -10.97
C LEU A 185 4.68 15.19 -11.86
N ALA A 186 4.46 15.92 -12.96
CA ALA A 186 3.55 15.48 -14.01
C ALA A 186 4.16 14.25 -14.69
N LEU A 187 3.44 13.14 -14.66
CA LEU A 187 3.84 11.91 -15.33
C LEU A 187 3.01 11.76 -16.59
N LYS A 188 3.48 10.95 -17.54
CA LYS A 188 2.71 10.70 -18.76
C LYS A 188 1.32 10.19 -18.36
N ASN A 189 0.28 10.95 -18.71
CA ASN A 189 -1.09 10.58 -18.42
C ASN A 189 -1.40 9.26 -19.13
N TYR A 190 -1.63 8.22 -18.34
CA TYR A 190 -2.23 7.00 -18.82
C TYR A 190 -3.71 7.12 -18.54
N ASP A 191 -4.49 7.47 -19.57
CA ASP A 191 -5.94 7.57 -19.43
C ASP A 191 -6.50 6.25 -18.86
N ARG A 192 -7.29 6.38 -17.79
CA ARG A 192 -7.91 5.24 -17.07
C ARG A 192 -6.94 4.22 -16.48
N ALA A 193 -5.74 4.64 -16.08
CA ALA A 193 -4.78 3.76 -15.45
C ALA A 193 -4.92 3.66 -13.93
N PHE A 194 -4.41 2.56 -13.40
CA PHE A 194 -4.32 2.25 -11.97
C PHE A 194 -2.86 2.19 -11.54
N GLY A 195 -2.57 2.48 -10.27
CA GLY A 195 -1.21 2.49 -9.76
C GLY A 195 -1.14 2.84 -8.29
N GLY A 196 -0.02 2.51 -7.66
CA GLY A 196 0.25 2.77 -6.26
C GLY A 196 1.55 3.52 -6.05
N CYS A 197 1.84 3.81 -4.78
CA CYS A 197 3.10 4.42 -4.38
C CYS A 197 3.58 3.87 -3.04
N CYS A 198 4.90 3.84 -2.85
CA CYS A 198 5.52 3.38 -1.62
C CYS A 198 6.94 3.95 -1.51
N PHE A 199 7.28 4.59 -0.38
CA PHE A 199 8.66 5.04 -0.13
C PHE A 199 9.61 3.84 -0.01
N SER A 200 10.93 4.02 -0.05
CA SER A 200 11.90 3.02 0.39
C SER A 200 12.03 3.00 1.92
N PRO A 201 12.56 1.91 2.53
CA PRO A 201 12.83 1.84 3.96
C PRO A 201 13.65 3.02 4.53
N ASN A 202 14.57 3.58 3.74
CA ASN A 202 15.37 4.75 4.14
C ASN A 202 14.77 6.10 3.72
N SER A 203 13.51 6.13 3.27
CA SER A 203 12.79 7.33 2.80
C SER A 203 13.43 8.10 1.64
N LYS A 204 14.52 7.62 1.04
CA LYS A 204 15.25 8.32 -0.03
C LYS A 204 14.60 8.18 -1.40
N TYR A 205 13.96 7.05 -1.66
CA TYR A 205 13.31 6.77 -2.93
C TYR A 205 11.81 6.67 -2.73
N LEU A 206 11.06 7.08 -3.74
CA LEU A 206 9.63 6.80 -3.88
C LEU A 206 9.44 5.90 -5.09
N TYR A 207 8.76 4.78 -4.88
CA TYR A 207 8.33 3.91 -5.96
C TYR A 207 6.90 4.28 -6.35
N ILE A 208 6.65 4.34 -7.65
CA ILE A 208 5.33 4.46 -8.23
C ILE A 208 5.20 3.46 -9.38
N ASN A 209 3.98 3.19 -9.82
CA ASN A 209 3.79 2.31 -10.96
C ASN A 209 2.60 2.72 -11.83
N THR A 210 2.72 2.39 -13.11
CA THR A 210 1.57 2.20 -13.99
C THR A 210 1.24 0.71 -14.02
N PRO A 211 0.20 0.25 -14.74
CA PRO A 211 -0.01 -1.19 -14.90
C PRO A 211 1.18 -1.91 -15.55
N LEU A 212 1.98 -1.21 -16.37
CA LEU A 212 3.00 -1.81 -17.21
C LEU A 212 4.43 -1.60 -16.71
N GLU A 213 4.67 -0.59 -15.88
CA GLU A 213 6.02 -0.22 -15.45
C GLU A 213 6.05 0.18 -13.98
N VAL A 214 7.17 -0.13 -13.32
CA VAL A 214 7.48 0.37 -11.98
C VAL A 214 8.64 1.34 -12.10
N LEU A 215 8.47 2.52 -11.51
CA LEU A 215 9.41 3.64 -11.55
C LEU A 215 9.94 3.89 -10.13
N GLN A 216 11.23 4.18 -10.04
CA GLN A 216 11.88 4.67 -8.82
C GLN A 216 12.24 6.14 -9.03
N ILE A 217 11.94 6.97 -8.02
CA ILE A 217 12.10 8.42 -8.06
C ILE A 217 12.87 8.86 -6.82
N ASP A 218 13.73 9.87 -6.94
CA ASP A 218 14.33 10.52 -5.76
C ASP A 218 13.25 11.30 -4.98
N ALA A 219 13.07 10.96 -3.71
CA ALA A 219 12.02 11.55 -2.88
C ALA A 219 12.33 12.97 -2.41
N GLU A 220 13.60 13.36 -2.41
CA GLU A 220 14.02 14.69 -1.97
C GLU A 220 13.97 15.67 -3.13
N ASN A 221 14.45 15.28 -4.31
CA ASN A 221 14.45 16.14 -5.50
C ASN A 221 13.83 15.43 -6.70
N PRO A 222 12.49 15.25 -6.71
CA PRO A 222 11.81 14.56 -7.80
C PRO A 222 11.87 15.40 -9.09
N THR A 223 12.57 14.89 -10.10
CA THR A 223 12.61 15.44 -11.46
C THR A 223 12.37 14.34 -12.49
N MET A 224 12.00 14.71 -13.71
CA MET A 224 11.83 13.72 -14.81
C MET A 224 13.12 12.95 -15.11
N GLU A 225 14.28 13.59 -14.93
CA GLU A 225 15.60 12.98 -15.14
C GLU A 225 16.01 12.02 -14.00
N SER A 226 15.40 12.17 -12.81
CA SER A 226 15.65 11.32 -11.66
C SER A 226 14.92 9.97 -11.72
N ILE A 227 14.05 9.76 -12.71
CA ILE A 227 13.19 8.58 -12.81
C ILE A 227 13.96 7.40 -13.41
N ASP A 228 14.05 6.31 -12.65
CA ASP A 228 14.57 5.03 -13.11
C ASP A 228 13.42 4.03 -13.33
N THR A 229 13.28 3.45 -14.53
CA THR A 229 12.35 2.33 -14.76
C THR A 229 12.93 1.03 -14.20
N VAL A 230 12.43 0.56 -13.07
CA VAL A 230 12.97 -0.61 -12.35
C VAL A 230 12.25 -1.92 -12.70
N GLY A 231 10.98 -1.88 -13.10
CA GLY A 231 10.21 -3.06 -13.51
C GLY A 231 9.41 -2.83 -14.79
N LYS A 232 9.19 -3.92 -15.54
CA LYS A 232 8.31 -3.94 -16.73
C LYS A 232 7.42 -5.19 -16.69
N PHE A 233 6.17 -5.04 -17.12
CA PHE A 233 5.25 -6.15 -17.26
C PHE A 233 5.76 -7.08 -18.37
N ASP A 234 5.71 -8.39 -18.12
CA ASP A 234 6.29 -9.42 -18.97
C ASP A 234 5.23 -10.26 -19.72
N ASN A 235 4.02 -9.72 -19.89
CA ASN A 235 2.91 -10.38 -20.58
C ASN A 235 2.48 -11.71 -19.94
N PHE A 236 2.71 -11.90 -18.64
CA PHE A 236 2.21 -13.06 -17.92
C PHE A 236 0.75 -12.91 -17.46
N PHE A 237 0.02 -14.03 -17.47
CA PHE A 237 -1.40 -14.10 -17.09
C PHE A 237 -1.67 -15.21 -16.07
N ASP A 238 -2.42 -14.90 -15.02
CA ASP A 238 -3.02 -15.86 -14.08
C ASP A 238 -4.55 -15.78 -14.16
N SER A 239 -5.12 -16.24 -15.30
CA SER A 239 -6.49 -15.93 -15.77
C SER A 239 -6.72 -14.46 -16.14
N TYR A 240 -5.97 -13.54 -15.55
CA TYR A 240 -5.93 -12.10 -15.83
C TYR A 240 -4.47 -11.62 -15.92
N PRO A 241 -4.19 -10.48 -16.57
CA PRO A 241 -2.85 -9.90 -16.59
C PRO A 241 -2.29 -9.69 -15.18
N THR A 242 -1.09 -10.19 -14.90
CA THR A 242 -0.38 -9.91 -13.63
C THR A 242 0.39 -8.59 -13.74
N THR A 243 -0.35 -7.50 -13.93
CA THR A 243 0.16 -6.12 -14.00
C THR A 243 0.38 -5.55 -12.59
N TYR A 244 1.04 -4.40 -12.50
CA TYR A 244 1.33 -3.75 -11.23
C TYR A 244 0.16 -2.89 -10.75
N PHE A 245 -0.07 -2.86 -9.43
CA PHE A 245 -1.08 -2.04 -8.78
C PHE A 245 -0.56 -1.49 -7.45
N HIS A 246 -1.29 -1.60 -6.35
CA HIS A 246 -0.89 -1.01 -5.08
C HIS A 246 0.34 -1.64 -4.47
N MET A 247 1.07 -0.81 -3.71
CA MET A 247 2.34 -1.17 -3.10
C MET A 247 2.28 -1.03 -1.58
N SER A 248 3.00 -1.89 -0.86
CA SER A 248 3.19 -1.75 0.58
C SER A 248 4.55 -2.30 1.00
N HIS A 249 5.10 -1.71 2.06
CA HIS A 249 6.18 -2.34 2.80
C HIS A 249 5.71 -3.62 3.46
N ALA A 250 6.65 -4.54 3.69
CA ALA A 250 6.50 -5.55 4.72
C ALA A 250 7.55 -5.35 5.82
N PRO A 251 7.43 -6.04 6.97
CA PRO A 251 8.41 -5.97 8.04
C PRO A 251 9.83 -6.40 7.64
N ASP A 252 10.00 -7.00 6.46
CA ASP A 252 11.26 -7.57 5.93
C ASP A 252 12.12 -6.60 5.11
N CYS A 253 11.80 -5.29 5.17
CA CYS A 253 12.41 -4.22 4.37
C CYS A 253 12.18 -4.33 2.85
N ARG A 254 11.26 -5.18 2.38
CA ARG A 254 10.92 -5.31 0.96
C ARG A 254 9.61 -4.58 0.66
N ILE A 255 9.42 -4.23 -0.61
CA ILE A 255 8.16 -3.67 -1.10
C ILE A 255 7.44 -4.73 -1.92
N TYR A 256 6.17 -4.95 -1.61
CA TYR A 256 5.29 -5.89 -2.28
C TYR A 256 4.30 -5.11 -3.13
N ILE A 257 4.06 -5.61 -4.35
CA ILE A 257 3.18 -4.99 -5.33
C ILE A 257 2.09 -5.98 -5.69
N SER A 258 0.84 -5.57 -5.47
CA SER A 258 -0.36 -6.30 -5.85
C SER A 258 -0.65 -6.21 -7.35
N CYS A 259 -1.58 -7.05 -7.81
CA CYS A 259 -2.15 -6.96 -9.15
C CYS A 259 -3.55 -6.30 -9.09
N PRO A 260 -3.97 -5.59 -10.16
CA PRO A 260 -5.29 -4.95 -10.24
C PRO A 260 -6.40 -5.95 -10.61
N SER A 261 -6.15 -7.24 -10.44
CA SER A 261 -7.08 -8.32 -10.78
C SER A 261 -6.86 -9.49 -9.82
N GLY A 262 -7.75 -10.49 -9.86
CA GLY A 262 -7.69 -11.66 -8.98
C GLY A 262 -6.53 -12.59 -9.29
N CYS A 263 -5.30 -12.22 -8.94
CA CYS A 263 -4.08 -13.00 -9.19
C CYS A 263 -3.55 -13.65 -7.90
N ARG A 264 -2.78 -14.74 -8.04
CA ARG A 264 -2.14 -15.45 -6.91
C ARG A 264 -0.71 -15.01 -6.66
N PHE A 265 -0.35 -13.78 -7.00
CA PHE A 265 1.03 -13.32 -6.95
C PHE A 265 1.15 -11.90 -6.42
N PHE A 266 2.24 -11.65 -5.70
CA PHE A 266 2.81 -10.33 -5.51
C PHE A 266 4.14 -10.22 -6.25
N HIS A 267 4.38 -9.07 -6.89
CA HIS A 267 5.71 -8.69 -7.33
C HIS A 267 6.48 -8.15 -6.11
N VAL A 268 7.80 -8.28 -6.10
CA VAL A 268 8.61 -7.93 -4.93
C VAL A 268 9.82 -7.11 -5.36
N ILE A 269 10.06 -5.98 -4.70
CA ILE A 269 11.32 -5.23 -4.78
C ILE A 269 12.18 -5.66 -3.59
N LEU A 270 13.28 -6.36 -3.87
CA LEU A 270 14.08 -7.02 -2.83
C LEU A 270 14.97 -6.06 -2.02
N TYR A 271 15.48 -5.00 -2.66
CA TYR A 271 16.42 -4.07 -2.04
C TYR A 271 15.99 -2.62 -2.28
N PRO A 272 14.88 -2.15 -1.70
CA PRO A 272 14.28 -0.89 -2.11
C PRO A 272 15.13 0.35 -1.83
N ASN A 273 16.18 0.24 -1.01
CA ASN A 273 17.14 1.31 -0.74
C ASN A 273 18.24 1.46 -1.82
N ARG A 274 18.31 0.55 -2.81
CA ARG A 274 19.33 0.59 -3.86
C ARG A 274 18.79 1.32 -5.10
N LYS A 275 19.63 2.14 -5.73
CA LYS A 275 19.26 2.94 -6.91
C LYS A 275 19.05 2.08 -8.17
N GLY A 276 18.08 2.44 -8.99
CA GLY A 276 17.79 1.86 -10.29
C GLY A 276 17.59 0.35 -10.22
N LYS A 277 18.10 -0.37 -11.22
CA LYS A 277 17.98 -1.84 -11.32
C LYS A 277 18.61 -2.60 -10.15
N ALA A 278 19.48 -1.97 -9.35
CA ALA A 278 20.05 -2.60 -8.16
C ALA A 278 19.01 -2.86 -7.05
N CYS A 279 17.81 -2.26 -7.11
CA CYS A 279 16.70 -2.58 -6.21
C CYS A 279 16.13 -3.99 -6.40
N GLN A 280 16.39 -4.61 -7.55
CA GLN A 280 15.97 -5.97 -7.93
C GLN A 280 14.47 -6.20 -7.76
N LEU A 281 13.69 -5.71 -8.72
CA LEU A 281 12.29 -6.09 -8.86
C LEU A 281 12.19 -7.52 -9.44
N VAL A 282 11.45 -8.38 -8.74
CA VAL A 282 11.14 -9.75 -9.13
C VAL A 282 9.65 -9.84 -9.44
N ASN A 283 9.32 -10.06 -10.71
CA ASN A 283 7.95 -10.32 -11.12
C ASN A 283 7.44 -11.61 -10.49
N ARG A 284 6.24 -11.55 -9.90
CA ARG A 284 5.60 -12.70 -9.23
C ARG A 284 6.51 -13.35 -8.17
N GLY A 285 7.29 -12.53 -7.46
CA GLY A 285 8.25 -12.98 -6.45
C GLY A 285 7.61 -13.78 -5.31
N LEU A 286 6.35 -13.53 -4.95
CA LEU A 286 5.63 -14.28 -3.90
C LEU A 286 4.33 -14.87 -4.45
N LYS A 287 4.06 -16.17 -4.20
CA LYS A 287 2.83 -16.85 -4.61
C LYS A 287 1.95 -16.99 -3.39
N LEU A 288 0.70 -16.60 -3.57
CA LEU A 288 -0.32 -16.67 -2.54
C LEU A 288 -1.05 -18.01 -2.63
N LEU A 289 -1.50 -18.50 -1.48
CA LEU A 289 -2.30 -19.73 -1.39
C LEU A 289 -3.67 -19.56 -2.09
N THR A 290 -4.18 -18.33 -2.13
CA THR A 290 -5.46 -17.97 -2.73
C THR A 290 -5.30 -16.77 -3.66
N ARG A 291 -6.31 -16.51 -4.50
CA ARG A 291 -6.32 -15.30 -5.33
C ARG A 291 -6.47 -14.08 -4.42
N ASN A 292 -5.62 -13.09 -4.63
CA ASN A 292 -5.75 -11.75 -4.08
C ASN A 292 -6.33 -10.83 -5.14
N ALA A 293 -7.37 -10.09 -4.78
CA ALA A 293 -7.94 -9.07 -5.64
C ALA A 293 -7.56 -7.69 -5.09
N PHE A 294 -6.72 -6.95 -5.81
CA PHE A 294 -6.38 -5.53 -5.57
C PHE A 294 -5.51 -5.21 -4.35
N VAL A 295 -5.66 -5.93 -3.24
CA VAL A 295 -5.23 -5.42 -1.93
C VAL A 295 -3.78 -5.76 -1.60
N THR A 296 -3.12 -4.85 -0.89
CA THR A 296 -1.91 -5.11 -0.10
C THR A 296 -2.20 -4.91 1.39
N PRO A 297 -1.48 -5.57 2.31
CA PRO A 297 -1.65 -5.31 3.75
C PRO A 297 -1.35 -3.85 4.05
N LEU A 298 -2.30 -3.16 4.68
CA LEU A 298 -2.16 -1.76 5.06
C LEU A 298 -2.16 -1.64 6.58
N TYR A 299 -1.05 -1.15 7.12
CA TYR A 299 -0.87 -0.99 8.56
C TYR A 299 -0.03 0.27 8.82
N PRO A 300 -0.28 0.98 9.94
CA PRO A 300 0.57 2.10 10.32
C PRO A 300 2.01 1.65 10.57
N HIS A 301 2.96 2.54 10.28
CA HIS A 301 4.38 2.29 10.53
C HIS A 301 4.72 2.39 12.02
N TYR A 302 4.42 1.33 12.78
CA TYR A 302 4.61 1.31 14.24
C TYR A 302 6.07 1.39 14.71
N ARG A 303 7.03 1.02 13.86
CA ARG A 303 8.47 1.01 14.16
C ARG A 303 9.20 2.28 13.70
N ILE A 304 8.46 3.34 13.38
CA ILE A 304 9.00 4.60 12.84
C ILE A 304 10.11 5.22 13.72
N ASP A 305 10.05 5.04 15.04
CA ASP A 305 11.03 5.57 15.99
C ASP A 305 12.16 4.57 16.33
N GLU A 306 12.12 3.36 15.77
CA GLU A 306 13.17 2.37 15.95
C GLU A 306 14.35 2.66 15.01
N ALA A 307 15.58 2.41 15.48
CA ALA A 307 16.79 2.59 14.66
C ALA A 307 16.77 1.73 13.37
N TYR A 308 16.05 0.60 13.41
CA TYR A 308 15.84 -0.30 12.28
C TYR A 308 14.33 -0.55 12.12
N PRO A 309 13.62 0.27 11.33
CA PRO A 309 12.16 0.23 11.24
C PRO A 309 11.62 -1.04 10.53
N CYS A 310 12.52 -1.86 9.98
CA CYS A 310 12.25 -3.15 9.34
C CYS A 310 13.46 -4.08 9.53
N ASP A 311 13.28 -5.37 9.27
CA ASP A 311 14.29 -6.42 9.46
C ASP A 311 14.59 -7.17 8.16
N SER A 312 15.70 -6.80 7.50
CA SER A 312 16.13 -7.44 6.25
C SER A 312 16.56 -8.91 6.38
N SER A 313 16.71 -9.43 7.61
CA SER A 313 17.05 -10.84 7.85
C SER A 313 15.85 -11.80 7.72
N ILE A 314 14.63 -11.27 7.71
CA ILE A 314 13.43 -12.07 7.49
C ILE A 314 13.51 -12.74 6.11
N ILE A 315 13.48 -14.08 6.14
CA ILE A 315 13.59 -14.91 4.94
C ILE A 315 12.27 -14.85 4.16
N LEU A 316 12.39 -14.62 2.86
CA LEU A 316 11.29 -14.73 1.90
C LEU A 316 11.60 -15.91 0.97
N ASP A 317 10.72 -16.90 1.00
CA ASP A 317 10.71 -17.96 -0.02
C ASP A 317 10.11 -17.40 -1.31
N ILE A 318 10.99 -16.89 -2.17
CA ILE A 318 10.61 -16.43 -3.50
C ILE A 318 10.21 -17.64 -4.35
N ASN A 319 9.21 -17.48 -5.22
CA ASN A 319 8.84 -18.51 -6.21
C ASN A 319 9.95 -18.71 -7.24
N TRP A 320 10.98 -19.46 -6.89
CA TRP A 320 12.04 -19.84 -7.81
C TRP A 320 11.63 -21.10 -8.58
N THR A 321 10.68 -21.01 -9.52
CA THR A 321 10.53 -22.07 -10.53
C THR A 321 11.55 -21.97 -11.67
N THR A 322 12.33 -20.87 -11.76
CA THR A 322 13.29 -20.65 -12.85
C THR A 322 14.77 -20.65 -12.44
N LEU A 323 15.12 -20.60 -11.15
CA LEU A 323 16.53 -20.66 -10.74
C LEU A 323 17.11 -22.09 -10.75
N ILE A 324 16.25 -23.10 -10.55
CA ILE A 324 16.68 -24.51 -10.62
C ILE A 324 17.13 -24.88 -12.04
N LEU A 325 16.58 -24.26 -13.08
CA LEU A 325 17.02 -24.51 -14.47
C LEU A 325 18.37 -23.87 -14.80
N LYS A 326 18.73 -22.73 -14.17
CA LYS A 326 20.02 -22.07 -14.43
C LYS A 326 21.16 -22.69 -13.61
N ILE A 327 20.84 -23.11 -12.38
CA ILE A 327 21.77 -23.82 -11.50
C ILE A 327 21.99 -25.25 -12.00
N SER A 328 20.98 -25.95 -12.54
CA SER A 328 21.16 -27.30 -13.09
C SER A 328 21.99 -27.31 -14.37
N THR A 329 21.91 -26.27 -15.21
CA THR A 329 22.74 -26.15 -16.43
C THR A 329 24.20 -25.82 -16.11
N GLU A 330 24.48 -25.08 -15.04
CA GLU A 330 25.87 -24.79 -14.64
C GLU A 330 26.50 -25.95 -13.85
N LEU A 331 25.73 -26.66 -13.01
CA LEU A 331 26.19 -27.89 -12.35
C LEU A 331 26.44 -29.05 -13.32
N SER A 332 25.62 -29.19 -14.37
CA SER A 332 25.84 -30.22 -15.39
C SER A 332 27.09 -29.97 -16.23
N LEU A 333 27.40 -28.69 -16.53
CA LEU A 333 28.63 -28.30 -17.22
C LEU A 333 29.88 -28.56 -16.36
N PHE A 334 29.81 -28.23 -15.06
CA PHE A 334 30.91 -28.47 -14.12
C PHE A 334 31.19 -29.96 -13.90
N MET A 335 30.15 -30.79 -13.78
CA MET A 335 30.30 -32.25 -13.70
C MET A 335 30.87 -32.85 -15.00
N PHE A 336 30.46 -32.34 -16.17
CA PHE A 336 31.01 -32.80 -17.45
C PHE A 336 32.50 -32.48 -17.60
N ILE A 337 32.92 -31.28 -17.19
CA ILE A 337 34.34 -30.87 -17.24
C ILE A 337 35.20 -31.71 -16.29
N GLN A 338 34.71 -32.01 -15.07
CA GLN A 338 35.43 -32.88 -14.14
C GLN A 338 35.55 -34.32 -14.64
N ILE A 339 34.51 -34.88 -15.27
CA ILE A 339 34.56 -36.21 -15.86
C ILE A 339 35.50 -36.25 -17.07
N LEU A 340 35.50 -35.21 -17.92
CA LEU A 340 36.41 -35.13 -19.07
C LEU A 340 37.89 -35.02 -18.63
N LEU A 341 38.17 -34.23 -17.58
CA LEU A 341 39.51 -34.12 -16.99
C LEU A 341 39.97 -35.43 -16.34
N LEU A 342 39.06 -36.19 -15.70
CA LEU A 342 39.36 -37.50 -15.13
C LEU A 342 39.64 -38.55 -16.21
N ILE A 343 38.94 -38.49 -17.35
CA ILE A 343 39.17 -39.40 -18.49
C ILE A 343 40.49 -39.06 -19.19
N LEU A 344 40.82 -37.77 -19.32
CA LEU A 344 42.10 -37.31 -19.88
C LEU A 344 43.30 -37.67 -18.99
N SER A 345 43.15 -37.73 -17.67
CA SER A 345 44.22 -38.17 -16.75
C SER A 345 44.40 -39.69 -16.68
N ILE A 346 43.52 -40.47 -17.32
CA ILE A 346 43.64 -41.93 -17.46
C ILE A 346 44.22 -42.32 -18.85
N LEU A 347 44.28 -41.37 -19.79
CA LEU A 347 44.72 -41.57 -21.18
C LEU A 347 46.12 -40.99 -21.49
N ILE A 348 46.84 -40.49 -20.48
CA ILE A 348 48.26 -40.09 -20.51
C ILE A 348 48.98 -40.95 -19.48
#